data_AF-C7DPK8-F1
#
_entry.id   AF-C7DPK8-F1
#
_cell.length_a   1.000
_cell.length_b   1.000
_cell.length_c   1.000
_cell.angle_alpha   90.00
_cell.angle_beta   90.00
_cell.angle_gamma   90.00
#
_symmetry.space_group_name_H-M   'P 1'
#
loop_
_entity.id
_entity.type
_entity.pdbx_description
1 polymer ?
#
loop_
_entity_poly.entity_id
_entity_poly.type
_entity_poly.pdbx_seq_one_letter_code
_entity_poly.pdbx_strand_id
1 'polypeptide(L)'
;KKQSGLEGDAVFTALHNAFDLRTPDAIIESFIQDLVSCPAIASDELNINSFLDEVHDSLGAAVKYRQDVRVVRTPDQTSTGSGIEEHFFDDGTVFPDATAFVEKCKGAIRNGFSIALRGMEFRSEKVAAIASALADLFGQPSVGANIYFSPPRSQGLARHYDDHCVLVWQLLGRKKWKIWPNTKSILPRLYEPFHSLDGLVDDRGGRVEVLREGDIMYVPRGHVHEACTDIDEGESEVNASANYSLHLTLAIEVELPFEWEGFTHIALHCWLEEQKLVGSSGSVESRMEEQAPLFALLLHVAIRLLSDKDPTLRKTCMVAAKLPSSSKSVRSSHRSIFDEILDNIDRNCGFEDALRSVELAVKERNDEPFQWMCWLRHLPQQQQQHGRSSRIDFCDVLGPLEELLDMFSSDRERASADFADFKSRFCRRAMYDDACSEFEALLRLYRAGRTRYTKGMLALHGKRGG
;
A
#
# COMPACT_ATOMS: atom_id res chain seq x y z
N LYS A 1 11.40 23.39 23.89
CA LYS A 1 10.33 23.53 24.92
C LYS A 1 9.38 22.31 24.99
N LYS A 2 9.85 21.09 24.71
CA LYS A 2 8.99 19.89 24.54
C LYS A 2 9.46 18.61 25.26
N GLN A 3 10.54 18.64 26.05
CA GLN A 3 11.02 17.44 26.77
C GLN A 3 10.15 17.09 27.99
N SER A 4 9.46 18.05 28.61
CA SER A 4 8.69 17.81 29.84
C SER A 4 7.33 17.12 29.65
N GLY A 5 7.02 16.63 28.45
CA GLY A 5 5.74 15.98 28.12
C GLY A 5 5.84 14.47 27.82
N LEU A 6 7.05 13.94 27.62
CA LEU A 6 7.25 12.54 27.21
C LEU A 6 7.01 11.56 28.35
N GLU A 7 7.37 11.93 29.59
CA GLU A 7 7.12 11.13 30.79
C GLU A 7 5.61 10.91 31.09
N GLY A 8 4.71 11.64 30.41
CA GLY A 8 3.26 11.51 30.55
C GLY A 8 2.56 10.79 29.40
N ASP A 9 3.24 10.49 28.28
CA ASP A 9 2.63 9.78 27.16
C ASP A 9 2.79 8.27 27.34
N ALA A 10 1.69 7.61 27.67
CA ALA A 10 1.67 6.17 27.93
C ALA A 10 1.99 5.34 26.69
N VAL A 11 1.64 5.80 25.48
CA VAL A 11 1.89 5.06 24.23
C VAL A 11 3.36 5.20 23.86
N PHE A 12 3.91 6.42 23.88
CA PHE A 12 5.33 6.65 23.64
C PHE A 12 6.17 5.87 24.64
N THR A 13 5.86 5.98 25.94
CA THR A 13 6.58 5.26 27.00
C THR A 13 6.49 3.75 26.82
N ALA A 14 5.31 3.20 26.47
CA ALA A 14 5.14 1.77 26.26
C ALA A 14 5.94 1.26 25.07
N LEU A 15 6.01 2.03 23.97
CA LEU A 15 6.79 1.71 22.77
C LEU A 15 8.30 1.88 23.00
N HIS A 16 8.70 2.98 23.66
CA HIS A 16 10.08 3.23 24.07
C HIS A 16 10.61 2.09 24.95
N ASN A 17 9.81 1.63 25.91
CA ASN A 17 10.14 0.48 26.77
C ASN A 17 10.03 -0.88 26.05
N ALA A 18 9.61 -0.92 24.79
CA ALA A 18 9.66 -2.13 23.98
C ALA A 18 11.07 -2.40 23.43
N PHE A 19 11.96 -1.40 23.45
CA PHE A 19 13.33 -1.50 22.98
C PHE A 19 14.31 -1.27 24.13
N ASP A 20 15.46 -1.91 24.08
CA ASP A 20 16.54 -1.66 25.03
C ASP A 20 17.42 -0.52 24.53
N LEU A 21 17.07 0.71 24.91
CA LEU A 21 17.70 1.93 24.39
C LEU A 21 18.97 2.34 25.15
N ARG A 22 19.54 1.46 25.98
CA ARG A 22 20.69 1.80 26.85
C ARG A 22 22.00 1.97 26.08
N THR A 23 22.27 1.09 25.12
CA THR A 23 23.51 1.11 24.31
C THR A 23 23.19 0.73 22.86
N PRO A 24 24.01 1.13 21.88
CA PRO A 24 23.82 0.73 20.48
C PRO A 24 23.74 -0.79 20.30
N ASP A 25 24.56 -1.55 21.02
CA ASP A 25 24.56 -3.02 20.95
C ASP A 25 23.27 -3.60 21.54
N ALA A 26 22.78 -3.06 22.67
CA ALA A 26 21.52 -3.49 23.27
C ALA A 26 20.30 -3.14 22.39
N ILE A 27 20.34 -2.00 21.71
CA ILE A 27 19.33 -1.60 20.73
C ILE A 27 19.23 -2.65 19.63
N ILE A 28 20.37 -3.03 19.03
CA ILE A 28 20.43 -4.04 17.97
C ILE A 28 19.91 -5.39 18.47
N GLU A 29 20.35 -5.83 19.65
CA GLU A 29 19.87 -7.07 20.27
C GLU A 29 18.35 -7.06 20.46
N SER A 30 17.79 -5.94 20.92
CA SER A 30 16.36 -5.83 21.27
C SER A 30 15.40 -6.02 20.09
N PHE A 31 15.83 -5.81 18.84
CA PHE A 31 14.98 -6.00 17.66
C PHE A 31 15.52 -6.99 16.62
N ILE A 32 16.75 -7.49 16.74
CA ILE A 32 17.33 -8.47 15.80
C ILE A 32 17.40 -9.89 16.38
N GLN A 33 17.44 -10.01 17.71
CA GLN A 33 17.57 -11.31 18.33
C GLN A 33 16.31 -12.17 18.11
N ASP A 34 16.51 -13.47 17.85
CA ASP A 34 15.46 -14.49 17.72
C ASP A 34 14.38 -14.22 16.66
N LEU A 35 14.70 -13.41 15.65
CA LEU A 35 13.82 -13.15 14.53
C LEU A 35 13.61 -14.38 13.64
N VAL A 36 12.38 -14.50 13.12
CA VAL A 36 12.05 -15.39 12.00
C VAL A 36 11.71 -14.58 10.76
N SER A 37 11.81 -15.21 9.59
CA SER A 37 11.43 -14.59 8.34
C SER A 37 9.92 -14.34 8.27
N CYS A 38 9.53 -13.17 7.79
CA CYS A 38 8.15 -12.75 7.52
C CYS A 38 7.96 -12.66 6.00
N PRO A 39 7.55 -13.75 5.32
CA PRO A 39 7.28 -13.71 3.89
C PRO A 39 6.09 -12.79 3.59
N ALA A 40 6.20 -11.97 2.54
CA ALA A 40 5.14 -11.08 2.13
C ALA A 40 3.90 -11.88 1.70
N ILE A 41 2.72 -11.34 2.01
CA ILE A 41 1.44 -11.85 1.54
C ILE A 41 1.00 -10.99 0.35
N ALA A 42 0.53 -11.61 -0.73
CA ALA A 42 0.07 -10.87 -1.91
C ALA A 42 -1.10 -9.92 -1.55
N SER A 43 -1.21 -8.82 -2.31
CA SER A 43 -2.22 -7.77 -2.11
C SER A 43 -3.64 -8.37 -2.05
N ASP A 44 -3.99 -9.21 -3.01
CA ASP A 44 -5.31 -9.81 -3.21
C ASP A 44 -5.44 -11.23 -2.62
N GLU A 45 -4.46 -11.70 -1.83
CA GLU A 45 -4.56 -12.97 -1.10
C GLU A 45 -5.30 -12.77 0.23
N LEU A 46 -6.54 -13.26 0.27
CA LEU A 46 -7.44 -13.16 1.43
C LEU A 46 -7.63 -14.49 2.16
N ASN A 47 -7.27 -15.60 1.51
CA ASN A 47 -7.34 -16.94 2.05
C ASN A 47 -6.01 -17.33 2.69
N ILE A 48 -5.94 -17.21 4.01
CA ILE A 48 -4.74 -17.56 4.77
C ILE A 48 -4.26 -19.01 4.53
N ASN A 49 -5.15 -19.95 4.20
CA ASN A 49 -4.75 -21.33 3.95
C ASN A 49 -3.95 -21.46 2.64
N SER A 50 -4.38 -20.75 1.59
CA SER A 50 -3.66 -20.69 0.31
C SER A 50 -2.24 -20.17 0.52
N PHE A 51 -2.11 -19.05 1.25
CA PHE A 51 -0.81 -18.52 1.66
C PHE A 51 0.02 -19.54 2.46
N LEU A 52 -0.56 -20.20 3.47
CA LEU A 52 0.17 -21.16 4.30
C LEU A 52 0.66 -22.38 3.49
N ASP A 53 -0.10 -22.83 2.51
CA ASP A 53 0.29 -23.88 1.59
C ASP A 53 1.47 -23.43 0.70
N GLU A 54 1.47 -22.18 0.23
CA GLU A 54 2.59 -21.60 -0.53
C GLU A 54 3.87 -21.52 0.31
N VAL A 55 3.78 -21.05 1.56
CA VAL A 55 4.96 -20.81 2.41
C VAL A 55 5.32 -21.98 3.34
N HIS A 56 4.66 -23.13 3.24
CA HIS A 56 4.73 -24.23 4.22
C HIS A 56 6.16 -24.62 4.62
N ASP A 57 7.07 -24.77 3.65
CA ASP A 57 8.46 -25.15 3.87
C ASP A 57 9.36 -24.03 4.42
N SER A 58 8.86 -22.79 4.44
CA SER A 58 9.61 -21.60 4.83
C SER A 58 9.09 -20.91 6.10
N LEU A 59 7.98 -21.40 6.68
CA LEU A 59 7.44 -20.86 7.93
C LEU A 59 8.42 -21.08 9.08
N GLY A 60 8.76 -19.99 9.78
CA GLY A 60 9.76 -20.03 10.86
C GLY A 60 11.21 -20.13 10.37
N ALA A 61 11.44 -19.96 9.06
CA ALA A 61 12.79 -19.88 8.50
C ALA A 61 13.60 -18.73 9.12
N ALA A 62 14.92 -18.84 9.01
CA ALA A 62 15.83 -17.79 9.40
C ALA A 62 15.60 -16.52 8.55
N VAL A 63 15.89 -15.36 9.16
CA VAL A 63 15.82 -14.03 8.55
C VAL A 63 16.52 -14.03 7.19
N LYS A 64 15.89 -13.39 6.20
CA LYS A 64 16.41 -13.22 4.85
C LYS A 64 16.72 -11.74 4.56
N TYR A 65 17.91 -11.49 4.03
CA TYR A 65 18.32 -10.15 3.61
C TYR A 65 17.43 -9.60 2.49
N ARG A 66 17.16 -8.30 2.50
CA ARG A 66 16.21 -7.56 1.63
C ARG A 66 14.73 -7.94 1.73
N GLN A 67 14.38 -9.13 2.19
CA GLN A 67 13.00 -9.45 2.54
C GLN A 67 12.65 -8.88 3.92
N ASP A 68 13.40 -9.29 4.94
CA ASP A 68 13.14 -8.96 6.34
C ASP A 68 13.97 -7.77 6.82
N VAL A 69 15.24 -7.74 6.44
CA VAL A 69 16.23 -6.78 6.97
C VAL A 69 17.14 -6.26 5.85
N ARG A 70 17.48 -4.98 5.92
CA ARG A 70 18.51 -4.35 5.10
C ARG A 70 19.55 -3.70 6.00
N VAL A 71 20.82 -3.78 5.60
CA VAL A 71 21.95 -3.17 6.31
C VAL A 71 22.71 -2.37 5.26
N VAL A 72 22.48 -1.05 5.25
CA VAL A 72 22.73 -0.20 4.10
C VAL A 72 23.33 1.14 4.49
N ARG A 73 24.14 1.71 3.61
CA ARG A 73 24.57 3.11 3.68
C ARG A 73 24.51 3.74 2.29
N THR A 74 24.33 5.05 2.25
CA THR A 74 24.42 5.84 1.03
C THR A 74 25.58 6.82 1.17
N PRO A 75 26.74 6.55 0.54
CA PRO A 75 27.85 7.49 0.51
C PRO A 75 27.52 8.68 -0.41
N ASP A 76 27.98 9.88 -0.05
CA ASP A 76 27.99 11.14 -0.81
C ASP A 76 26.97 11.25 -1.96
N GLN A 77 25.84 11.90 -1.69
CA GLN A 77 24.85 12.16 -2.73
C GLN A 77 25.35 13.18 -3.76
N THR A 78 25.41 12.77 -5.03
CA THR A 78 25.43 13.72 -6.15
C THR A 78 24.13 14.51 -6.15
N SER A 79 24.18 15.79 -6.49
CA SER A 79 23.09 16.72 -6.18
C SER A 79 21.76 16.35 -6.87
N THR A 80 21.81 15.75 -8.07
CA THR A 80 20.65 15.63 -8.95
C THR A 80 20.00 14.24 -9.03
N GLY A 81 20.54 13.18 -8.42
CA GLY A 81 20.08 11.79 -8.65
C GLY A 81 19.72 10.98 -7.40
N SER A 82 19.21 9.76 -7.60
CA SER A 82 19.17 8.75 -6.54
C SER A 82 20.60 8.29 -6.26
N GLY A 83 21.09 8.51 -5.04
CA GLY A 83 22.36 7.92 -4.60
C GLY A 83 22.35 6.39 -4.73
N ILE A 84 23.53 5.78 -4.82
CA ILE A 84 23.65 4.32 -4.85
C ILE A 84 23.74 3.81 -3.41
N GLU A 85 22.84 2.91 -3.04
CA GLU A 85 22.88 2.23 -1.75
C GLU A 85 23.97 1.15 -1.76
N GLU A 86 24.89 1.23 -0.81
CA GLU A 86 25.85 0.17 -0.50
C GLU A 86 25.22 -0.80 0.50
N HIS A 87 25.16 -2.08 0.14
CA HIS A 87 24.62 -3.15 0.96
C HIS A 87 25.75 -3.91 1.66
N PHE A 88 25.59 -4.17 2.96
CA PHE A 88 26.58 -4.89 3.76
C PHE A 88 26.59 -6.40 3.50
N PHE A 89 25.45 -6.95 3.07
CA PHE A 89 25.28 -8.37 2.74
C PHE A 89 24.84 -8.55 1.29
N ASP A 90 25.13 -9.72 0.73
CA ASP A 90 24.67 -10.12 -0.60
C ASP A 90 23.16 -10.38 -0.63
N ASP A 91 22.54 -10.19 -1.78
CA ASP A 91 21.12 -10.43 -1.96
C ASP A 91 20.74 -11.89 -1.71
N GLY A 92 19.57 -12.11 -1.10
CA GLY A 92 19.08 -13.44 -0.74
C GLY A 92 19.84 -14.12 0.41
N THR A 93 20.83 -13.48 1.04
CA THR A 93 21.54 -14.05 2.19
C THR A 93 20.56 -14.44 3.31
N VAL A 94 20.70 -15.67 3.83
CA VAL A 94 19.92 -16.21 4.95
C VAL A 94 20.81 -16.31 6.19
N PHE A 95 20.26 -15.99 7.37
CA PHE A 95 21.01 -15.90 8.63
C PHE A 95 20.63 -16.99 9.65
N PRO A 96 21.08 -18.26 9.49
CA PRO A 96 20.69 -19.36 10.37
C PRO A 96 21.26 -19.24 11.79
N ASP A 97 22.42 -18.60 11.94
CA ASP A 97 23.03 -18.29 13.24
C ASP A 97 22.68 -16.84 13.63
N ALA A 98 21.66 -16.71 14.48
CA ALA A 98 21.17 -15.43 14.96
C ALA A 98 22.24 -14.64 15.73
N THR A 99 23.07 -15.31 16.53
CA THR A 99 24.13 -14.67 17.31
C THR A 99 25.20 -14.10 16.40
N ALA A 100 25.67 -14.89 15.42
CA ALA A 100 26.64 -14.41 14.44
C ALA A 100 26.06 -13.27 13.59
N PHE A 101 24.76 -13.31 13.26
CA PHE A 101 24.10 -12.23 12.54
C PHE A 101 24.04 -10.92 13.34
N VAL A 102 23.67 -10.99 14.61
CA VAL A 102 23.67 -9.84 15.53
C VAL A 102 25.07 -9.23 15.61
N GLU A 103 26.12 -10.03 15.77
CA GLU A 103 27.51 -9.53 15.83
C GLU A 103 27.94 -8.84 14.53
N LYS A 104 27.54 -9.38 13.36
CA LYS A 104 27.79 -8.71 12.08
C LYS A 104 27.04 -7.38 11.97
N CYS A 105 25.80 -7.31 12.46
CA CYS A 105 25.02 -6.07 12.51
C CYS A 105 25.65 -5.02 13.42
N LYS A 106 26.12 -5.39 14.61
CA LYS A 106 26.92 -4.51 15.50
C LYS A 106 28.16 -3.99 14.78
N GLY A 107 28.87 -4.87 14.08
CA GLY A 107 30.02 -4.50 13.25
C GLY A 107 29.65 -3.52 12.14
N ALA A 108 28.55 -3.73 11.44
CA ALA A 108 28.09 -2.86 10.36
C ALA A 108 27.72 -1.45 10.86
N ILE A 109 27.00 -1.35 11.98
CA ILE A 109 26.67 -0.07 12.63
C ILE A 109 27.95 0.71 12.99
N ARG A 110 28.97 0.05 13.56
CA ARG A 110 30.27 0.68 13.85
C ARG A 110 31.00 1.17 12.59
N ASN A 111 30.70 0.60 11.42
CA ASN A 111 31.25 0.98 10.12
C ASN A 111 30.35 1.94 9.31
N GLY A 112 29.36 2.58 9.96
CA GLY A 112 28.53 3.62 9.35
C GLY A 112 27.32 3.13 8.56
N PHE A 113 27.00 1.83 8.60
CA PHE A 113 25.78 1.29 8.01
C PHE A 113 24.58 1.53 8.92
N SER A 114 23.41 1.71 8.33
CA SER A 114 22.12 1.71 9.02
C SER A 114 21.43 0.35 8.89
N ILE A 115 20.67 -0.04 9.90
CA ILE A 115 19.83 -1.24 9.86
C ILE A 115 18.38 -0.81 9.65
N ALA A 116 17.71 -1.41 8.67
CA ALA A 116 16.29 -1.26 8.41
C ALA A 116 15.63 -2.63 8.53
N LEU A 117 14.82 -2.82 9.57
CA LEU A 117 14.07 -4.06 9.81
C LEU A 117 12.60 -3.83 9.46
N ARG A 118 12.05 -4.74 8.67
CA ARG A 118 10.67 -4.68 8.18
C ARG A 118 9.72 -5.52 9.03
N GLY A 119 8.44 -5.13 9.00
CA GLY A 119 7.36 -5.92 9.56
C GLY A 119 7.37 -5.98 11.09
N MET A 120 7.58 -4.85 11.76
CA MET A 120 7.59 -4.77 13.23
C MET A 120 6.23 -5.10 13.85
N GLU A 121 5.14 -4.90 13.12
CA GLU A 121 3.80 -5.35 13.44
C GLU A 121 3.68 -6.89 13.50
N PHE A 122 4.58 -7.62 12.86
CA PHE A 122 4.65 -9.08 12.92
C PHE A 122 5.57 -9.59 14.05
N ARG A 123 6.27 -8.67 14.72
CA ARG A 123 7.37 -8.96 15.67
C ARG A 123 7.10 -8.42 17.08
N SER A 124 6.24 -7.41 17.21
CA SER A 124 5.91 -6.76 18.48
C SER A 124 4.41 -6.55 18.61
N GLU A 125 3.79 -7.13 19.65
CA GLU A 125 2.36 -6.97 19.93
C GLU A 125 1.96 -5.51 20.13
N LYS A 126 2.85 -4.70 20.72
CA LYS A 126 2.62 -3.27 20.93
C LYS A 126 2.58 -2.51 19.59
N VAL A 127 3.52 -2.80 18.69
CA VAL A 127 3.54 -2.20 17.35
C VAL A 127 2.34 -2.67 16.53
N ALA A 128 1.98 -3.96 16.62
CA ALA A 128 0.79 -4.51 15.97
C ALA A 128 -0.50 -3.80 16.42
N ALA A 129 -0.63 -3.50 17.71
CA ALA A 129 -1.77 -2.77 18.24
C ALA A 129 -1.84 -1.34 17.71
N ILE A 130 -0.71 -0.64 17.63
CA ILE A 130 -0.62 0.72 17.05
C ILE A 130 -0.98 0.70 15.57
N ALA A 131 -0.40 -0.22 14.79
CA ALA A 131 -0.68 -0.40 13.37
C ALA A 131 -2.16 -0.70 13.12
N SER A 132 -2.74 -1.62 13.88
CA SER A 132 -4.16 -1.97 13.80
C SER A 132 -5.07 -0.77 14.10
N ALA A 133 -4.76 0.01 15.15
CA ALA A 133 -5.52 1.20 15.49
C ALA A 133 -5.46 2.28 14.40
N LEU A 134 -4.29 2.47 13.76
CA LEU A 134 -4.15 3.39 12.64
C LEU A 134 -4.89 2.90 11.38
N ALA A 135 -4.80 1.61 11.05
CA ALA A 135 -5.57 1.03 9.94
C ALA A 135 -7.07 1.25 10.14
N ASP A 136 -7.56 1.07 11.38
CA ASP A 136 -8.93 1.36 11.77
C ASP A 136 -9.31 2.84 11.64
N LEU A 137 -8.43 3.75 12.07
CA LEU A 137 -8.63 5.19 11.99
C LEU A 137 -8.80 5.65 10.53
N PHE A 138 -7.96 5.16 9.62
CA PHE A 138 -7.97 5.54 8.21
C PHE A 138 -8.91 4.69 7.32
N GLY A 139 -9.57 3.67 7.88
CA GLY A 139 -10.44 2.78 7.10
C GLY A 139 -9.67 1.90 6.12
N GLN A 140 -8.40 1.58 6.42
CA GLN A 140 -7.50 0.80 5.57
C GLN A 140 -7.37 -0.65 6.05
N PRO A 141 -6.92 -1.59 5.19
CA PRO A 141 -6.81 -3.00 5.54
C PRO A 141 -5.64 -3.30 6.48
N SER A 142 -4.53 -2.57 6.35
CA SER A 142 -3.31 -2.73 7.14
C SER A 142 -2.56 -1.41 7.29
N VAL A 143 -1.63 -1.40 8.24
CA VAL A 143 -0.54 -0.42 8.33
C VAL A 143 0.73 -1.22 8.54
N GLY A 144 1.71 -1.10 7.64
CA GLY A 144 3.02 -1.71 7.81
C GLY A 144 3.86 -0.94 8.82
N ALA A 145 4.84 -1.58 9.46
CA ALA A 145 5.74 -0.91 10.39
C ALA A 145 7.20 -1.34 10.16
N ASN A 146 8.08 -0.36 9.92
CA ASN A 146 9.52 -0.59 9.73
C ASN A 146 10.30 0.19 10.79
N ILE A 147 11.37 -0.41 11.33
CA ILE A 147 12.27 0.26 12.27
C ILE A 147 13.63 0.51 11.62
N TYR A 148 14.18 1.70 11.86
CA TYR A 148 15.44 2.14 11.28
C TYR A 148 16.39 2.60 12.38
N PHE A 149 17.54 1.96 12.48
CA PHE A 149 18.62 2.32 13.39
C PHE A 149 19.84 2.79 12.61
N SER A 150 20.29 4.02 12.85
CA SER A 150 21.36 4.67 12.09
C SER A 150 22.45 5.23 13.00
N PRO A 151 23.74 5.02 12.67
CA PRO A 151 24.85 5.60 13.41
C PRO A 151 24.96 7.12 13.19
N PRO A 152 25.76 7.82 14.01
CA PRO A 152 26.02 9.25 13.85
C PRO A 152 26.54 9.60 12.46
N ARG A 153 26.17 10.78 11.94
CA ARG A 153 26.69 11.33 10.67
C ARG A 153 26.56 10.36 9.48
N SER A 154 25.48 9.59 9.44
CA SER A 154 25.26 8.59 8.40
C SER A 154 23.92 8.77 7.71
N GLN A 155 23.88 8.35 6.44
CA GLN A 155 22.66 8.19 5.67
C GLN A 155 22.52 6.71 5.30
N GLY A 156 21.37 6.12 5.63
CA GLY A 156 21.06 4.73 5.30
C GLY A 156 20.59 4.60 3.85
N LEU A 157 19.33 5.00 3.63
CA LEU A 157 18.66 4.90 2.33
C LEU A 157 19.01 6.06 1.40
N ALA A 158 19.02 5.79 0.11
CA ALA A 158 19.17 6.83 -0.91
C ALA A 158 17.94 7.75 -0.93
N ARG A 159 18.03 8.90 -1.60
CA ARG A 159 16.86 9.74 -1.86
C ARG A 159 15.80 8.93 -2.64
N HIS A 160 14.55 8.96 -2.18
CA HIS A 160 13.43 8.22 -2.79
C HIS A 160 12.10 8.87 -2.44
N TYR A 161 11.00 8.35 -3.00
CA TYR A 161 9.66 8.56 -2.49
C TYR A 161 9.02 7.19 -2.25
N ASP A 162 8.03 7.14 -1.37
CA ASP A 162 7.27 5.92 -1.11
C ASP A 162 5.98 5.86 -1.94
N ASP A 163 5.50 4.65 -2.17
CA ASP A 163 4.19 4.32 -2.73
C ASP A 163 3.06 4.31 -1.69
N HIS A 164 3.40 4.57 -0.43
CA HIS A 164 2.49 4.64 0.71
C HIS A 164 2.75 5.92 1.53
N CYS A 165 1.74 6.35 2.29
CA CYS A 165 1.95 7.50 3.18
C CYS A 165 2.60 7.03 4.47
N VAL A 166 3.56 7.77 5.02
CA VAL A 166 4.28 7.36 6.23
C VAL A 166 4.07 8.31 7.40
N LEU A 167 3.95 7.75 8.59
CA LEU A 167 4.12 8.43 9.87
C LEU A 167 5.45 7.99 10.48
N VAL A 168 6.43 8.89 10.47
CA VAL A 168 7.75 8.68 11.07
C VAL A 168 7.69 9.11 12.52
N TRP A 169 7.95 8.18 13.44
CA TRP A 169 7.99 8.41 14.88
C TRP A 169 9.42 8.26 15.40
N GLN A 170 10.02 9.37 15.82
CA GLN A 170 11.39 9.37 16.35
C GLN A 170 11.43 8.83 17.79
N LEU A 171 12.15 7.72 18.00
CA LEU A 171 12.20 7.00 19.27
C LEU A 171 13.47 7.32 20.08
N LEU A 172 14.61 7.49 19.40
CA LEU A 172 15.90 7.80 20.02
C LEU A 172 16.66 8.80 19.16
N GLY A 173 17.30 9.78 19.81
CA GLY A 173 18.20 10.75 19.18
C GLY A 173 17.53 11.64 18.13
N ARG A 174 18.28 12.01 17.09
CA ARG A 174 17.89 13.06 16.13
C ARG A 174 18.12 12.65 14.69
N LYS A 175 17.17 13.00 13.82
CA LYS A 175 17.27 12.73 12.38
C LYS A 175 16.87 13.97 11.58
N LYS A 176 17.74 14.37 10.66
CA LYS A 176 17.50 15.48 9.73
C LYS A 176 16.87 14.92 8.46
N TRP A 177 15.65 15.34 8.18
CA TRP A 177 14.87 15.00 7.00
C TRP A 177 14.87 16.16 6.03
N LYS A 178 15.06 15.88 4.75
CA LYS A 178 14.85 16.84 3.67
C LYS A 178 13.76 16.30 2.76
N ILE A 179 12.69 17.07 2.57
CA ILE A 179 11.46 16.66 1.87
C ILE A 179 11.17 17.65 0.76
N TRP A 180 11.05 17.17 -0.48
CA TRP A 180 10.72 17.99 -1.63
C TRP A 180 9.21 18.05 -1.87
N PRO A 181 8.70 19.18 -2.38
CA PRO A 181 7.30 19.29 -2.76
C PRO A 181 6.98 18.36 -3.93
N ASN A 182 5.82 17.71 -3.90
CA ASN A 182 5.34 16.89 -5.00
C ASN A 182 4.76 17.76 -6.14
N THR A 183 5.62 18.34 -6.97
CA THR A 183 5.25 19.31 -8.02
C THR A 183 4.46 18.71 -9.17
N LYS A 184 4.61 17.40 -9.43
CA LYS A 184 3.91 16.67 -10.50
C LYS A 184 2.66 15.95 -10.00
N SER A 185 2.23 16.18 -8.75
CA SER A 185 1.06 15.50 -8.14
C SER A 185 1.10 13.97 -8.26
N ILE A 186 2.30 13.39 -8.14
CA ILE A 186 2.52 11.95 -8.26
C ILE A 186 1.83 11.25 -7.09
N LEU A 187 0.92 10.33 -7.39
CA LEU A 187 0.34 9.40 -6.43
C LEU A 187 0.65 7.99 -6.91
N PRO A 188 1.80 7.42 -6.48
CA PRO A 188 2.13 6.06 -6.83
C PRO A 188 1.12 5.10 -6.21
N ARG A 189 0.91 3.95 -6.83
CA ARG A 189 0.14 2.87 -6.22
C ARG A 189 1.06 1.90 -5.53
N LEU A 190 0.53 1.26 -4.52
CA LEU A 190 1.23 0.23 -3.79
C LEU A 190 1.71 -0.87 -4.76
N TYR A 191 3.00 -1.20 -4.68
CA TYR A 191 3.67 -2.22 -5.51
C TYR A 191 3.89 -1.87 -6.99
N GLU A 192 3.51 -0.68 -7.46
CA GLU A 192 3.87 -0.24 -8.82
C GLU A 192 5.36 0.14 -8.90
N PRO A 193 6.04 -0.11 -10.03
CA PRO A 193 7.41 0.32 -10.23
C PRO A 193 7.58 1.84 -10.09
N PHE A 194 8.61 2.26 -9.36
CA PHE A 194 8.94 3.66 -9.21
C PHE A 194 9.45 4.28 -10.53
N HIS A 195 8.94 5.48 -10.83
CA HIS A 195 9.49 6.34 -11.87
C HIS A 195 10.80 7.02 -11.43
N SER A 196 11.63 7.41 -12.40
CA SER A 196 12.86 8.18 -12.17
C SER A 196 12.61 9.45 -11.34
N LEU A 197 13.59 9.80 -10.50
CA LEU A 197 13.60 11.06 -9.75
C LEU A 197 13.91 12.29 -10.61
N ASP A 198 14.25 12.08 -11.88
CA ASP A 198 14.64 13.16 -12.79
C ASP A 198 13.55 14.24 -12.91
N GLY A 199 13.95 15.47 -12.58
CA GLY A 199 13.05 16.63 -12.58
C GLY A 199 11.96 16.62 -11.49
N LEU A 200 12.07 15.75 -10.47
CA LEU A 200 11.29 15.83 -9.23
C LEU A 200 12.01 16.60 -8.12
N VAL A 201 13.30 16.83 -8.30
CA VAL A 201 14.20 17.40 -7.31
C VAL A 201 14.86 18.65 -7.91
N ASP A 202 14.88 19.75 -7.16
CA ASP A 202 15.76 20.91 -7.39
C ASP A 202 16.79 20.93 -6.25
N ASP A 203 18.06 21.14 -6.57
CA ASP A 203 19.19 21.21 -5.64
C ASP A 203 19.01 22.32 -4.59
N ARG A 204 18.30 23.41 -4.95
CA ARG A 204 17.92 24.49 -4.02
C ARG A 204 16.60 24.25 -3.29
N GLY A 205 15.90 23.17 -3.63
CA GLY A 205 14.60 22.81 -3.09
C GLY A 205 14.68 21.90 -1.87
N GLY A 206 13.53 21.72 -1.22
CA GLY A 206 13.31 20.79 -0.12
C GLY A 206 13.24 21.47 1.25
N ARG A 207 12.16 21.20 1.99
CA ARG A 207 11.99 21.63 3.38
C ARG A 207 12.83 20.72 4.27
N VAL A 208 13.61 21.31 5.17
CA VAL A 208 14.42 20.58 6.14
C VAL A 208 13.72 20.57 7.49
N GLU A 209 13.52 19.38 8.05
CA GLU A 209 12.96 19.17 9.37
C GLU A 209 13.90 18.29 10.21
N VAL A 210 14.10 18.65 11.47
CA VAL A 210 14.91 17.85 12.40
C VAL A 210 13.98 17.25 13.45
N LEU A 211 13.79 15.94 13.39
CA LEU A 211 13.00 15.22 14.38
C LEU A 211 13.85 14.92 15.60
N ARG A 212 13.27 15.16 16.78
CA ARG A 212 13.81 14.73 18.07
C ARG A 212 12.89 13.67 18.68
N GLU A 213 13.37 12.98 19.69
CA GLU A 213 12.59 11.97 20.42
C GLU A 213 11.17 12.45 20.75
N GLY A 214 10.20 11.61 20.39
CA GLY A 214 8.76 11.88 20.55
C GLY A 214 8.12 12.71 19.43
N ASP A 215 8.89 13.33 18.53
CA ASP A 215 8.32 13.98 17.37
C ASP A 215 7.78 12.93 16.37
N ILE A 216 6.65 13.28 15.75
CA ILE A 216 6.02 12.50 14.68
C ILE A 216 5.92 13.39 13.44
N MET A 217 6.28 12.84 12.29
CA MET A 217 6.20 13.52 10.99
C MET A 217 5.39 12.69 10.01
N TYR A 218 4.46 13.34 9.31
CA TYR A 218 3.71 12.72 8.22
C TYR A 218 4.34 13.09 6.87
N VAL A 219 4.60 12.10 6.02
CA VAL A 219 5.04 12.29 4.64
C VAL A 219 4.03 11.60 3.71
N PRO A 220 3.30 12.35 2.86
CA PRO A 220 2.40 11.73 1.89
C PRO A 220 3.18 10.97 0.82
N ARG A 221 2.60 9.89 0.28
CA ARG A 221 3.21 9.15 -0.84
C ARG A 221 3.54 10.04 -2.04
N GLY A 222 4.58 9.68 -2.78
CA GLY A 222 5.09 10.47 -3.90
C GLY A 222 5.91 11.71 -3.52
N HIS A 223 6.06 12.05 -2.22
CA HIS A 223 6.98 13.11 -1.79
C HIS A 223 8.39 12.56 -1.68
N VAL A 224 9.28 13.10 -2.53
CA VAL A 224 10.70 12.75 -2.48
C VAL A 224 11.30 13.21 -1.17
N HIS A 225 12.06 12.35 -0.50
CA HIS A 225 12.70 12.64 0.76
C HIS A 225 14.01 11.87 0.95
N GLU A 226 14.83 12.36 1.88
CA GLU A 226 16.05 11.73 2.36
C GLU A 226 16.24 12.05 3.84
N ALA A 227 16.97 11.20 4.55
CA ALA A 227 17.16 11.34 5.99
C ALA A 227 18.58 10.98 6.43
N CYS A 228 19.24 11.90 7.13
CA CYS A 228 20.59 11.72 7.67
C CYS A 228 20.57 11.85 9.20
N THR A 229 21.32 11.01 9.91
CA THR A 229 21.47 11.12 11.37
C THR A 229 22.23 12.40 11.69
N ASP A 230 21.56 13.29 12.42
CA ASP A 230 22.10 14.57 12.84
C ASP A 230 22.93 14.40 14.11
N ILE A 231 23.91 15.26 14.35
CA ILE A 231 24.67 15.29 15.60
C ILE A 231 24.46 16.63 16.30
N ASP A 232 24.36 16.62 17.63
CA ASP A 232 24.38 17.86 18.39
C ASP A 232 25.82 18.34 18.56
N GLU A 233 26.20 19.45 17.91
CA GLU A 233 27.56 20.02 18.00
C GLU A 233 27.92 20.46 19.45
N GLY A 234 26.94 20.53 20.36
CA GLY A 234 27.12 20.93 21.76
C GLY A 234 27.27 19.79 22.79
N GLU A 235 27.06 18.52 22.43
CA GLU A 235 27.17 17.40 23.37
C GLU A 235 28.60 16.81 23.41
N SER A 236 29.19 16.73 24.61
CA SER A 236 30.50 16.08 24.80
C SER A 236 30.47 14.60 24.42
N GLU A 237 31.60 14.08 23.92
CA GLU A 237 31.80 12.68 23.46
C GLU A 237 31.41 11.58 24.49
N VAL A 238 31.07 11.95 25.72
CA VAL A 238 30.73 11.04 26.83
C VAL A 238 29.35 10.38 26.65
N ASN A 239 28.42 10.96 25.88
CA ASN A 239 27.11 10.36 25.59
C ASN A 239 27.02 9.78 24.16
N ALA A 240 27.87 8.81 23.84
CA ALA A 240 27.95 8.22 22.49
C ALA A 240 26.60 7.67 21.95
N SER A 241 25.66 7.25 22.81
CA SER A 241 24.31 6.80 22.41
C SER A 241 23.39 7.92 21.95
N ALA A 242 23.59 9.17 22.40
CA ALA A 242 22.77 10.33 22.02
C ALA A 242 22.93 10.74 20.55
N ASN A 243 24.00 10.27 19.90
CA ASN A 243 24.31 10.57 18.50
C ASN A 243 23.76 9.53 17.51
N TYR A 244 23.13 8.45 17.98
CA TYR A 244 22.43 7.49 17.13
C TYR A 244 20.99 7.93 16.89
N SER A 245 20.39 7.48 15.80
CA SER A 245 18.96 7.69 15.54
C SER A 245 18.22 6.37 15.46
N LEU A 246 17.11 6.26 16.19
CA LEU A 246 16.12 5.19 16.04
C LEU A 246 14.76 5.81 15.71
N HIS A 247 14.10 5.34 14.65
CA HIS A 247 12.71 5.72 14.38
C HIS A 247 11.90 4.53 13.89
N LEU A 248 10.60 4.56 14.21
CA LEU A 248 9.59 3.66 13.68
C LEU A 248 8.82 4.39 12.58
N THR A 249 8.71 3.78 11.41
CA THR A 249 7.91 4.29 10.30
C THR A 249 6.66 3.44 10.17
N LEU A 250 5.49 4.06 10.34
CA LEU A 250 4.18 3.44 10.16
C LEU A 250 3.65 3.79 8.77
N ALA A 251 3.58 2.79 7.90
CA ALA A 251 3.18 2.88 6.51
C ALA A 251 1.67 2.69 6.34
N ILE A 252 0.96 3.74 5.96
CA ILE A 252 -0.46 3.67 5.58
C ILE A 252 -0.52 3.19 4.13
N GLU A 253 -0.65 1.87 3.99
CA GLU A 253 -0.78 1.16 2.73
C GLU A 253 -2.20 1.28 2.20
N VAL A 254 -2.34 1.64 0.92
CA VAL A 254 -3.63 1.82 0.25
C VAL A 254 -3.69 0.83 -0.89
N GLU A 255 -4.33 -0.31 -0.63
CA GLU A 255 -4.55 -1.35 -1.65
C GLU A 255 -5.54 -0.83 -2.71
N LEU A 256 -5.44 -1.34 -3.94
CA LEU A 256 -6.28 -0.92 -5.09
C LEU A 256 -7.79 -0.81 -4.80
N PRO A 257 -8.44 -1.74 -4.08
CA PRO A 257 -9.87 -1.64 -3.81
C PRO A 257 -10.24 -0.43 -2.94
N PHE A 258 -9.29 0.13 -2.19
CA PHE A 258 -9.50 1.18 -1.20
C PHE A 258 -9.05 2.58 -1.67
N GLU A 259 -8.77 2.72 -2.96
CA GLU A 259 -8.72 4.01 -3.66
C GLU A 259 -10.10 4.39 -4.22
N TRP A 260 -10.28 5.63 -4.68
CA TRP A 260 -11.53 6.05 -5.32
C TRP A 260 -11.83 5.31 -6.64
N GLU A 261 -10.80 4.89 -7.35
CA GLU A 261 -10.91 3.94 -8.47
C GLU A 261 -11.51 2.61 -8.03
N GLY A 262 -10.94 1.98 -6.99
CA GLY A 262 -11.47 0.74 -6.44
C GLY A 262 -12.93 0.87 -6.01
N PHE A 263 -13.27 1.97 -5.32
CA PHE A 263 -14.64 2.30 -4.94
C PHE A 263 -15.57 2.41 -6.16
N THR A 264 -15.09 2.98 -7.27
CA THR A 264 -15.86 3.10 -8.52
C THR A 264 -16.09 1.73 -9.17
N HIS A 265 -15.09 0.85 -9.17
CA HIS A 265 -15.24 -0.51 -9.67
C HIS A 265 -16.24 -1.33 -8.83
N ILE A 266 -16.24 -1.13 -7.51
CA ILE A 266 -17.24 -1.71 -6.60
C ILE A 266 -18.63 -1.18 -6.95
N ALA A 267 -18.78 0.13 -7.16
CA ALA A 267 -20.06 0.72 -7.57
C ALA A 267 -20.57 0.16 -8.90
N LEU A 268 -19.68 -0.04 -9.89
CA LEU A 268 -20.02 -0.66 -11.17
C LEU A 268 -20.53 -2.09 -10.98
N HIS A 269 -19.86 -2.85 -10.11
CA HIS A 269 -20.29 -4.19 -9.76
C HIS A 269 -21.67 -4.20 -9.09
N CYS A 270 -21.88 -3.38 -8.05
CA CYS A 270 -23.18 -3.29 -7.36
C CYS A 270 -24.31 -2.94 -8.33
N TRP A 271 -24.10 -1.91 -9.16
CA TRP A 271 -25.09 -1.48 -10.14
C TRP A 271 -25.42 -2.60 -11.16
N LEU A 272 -24.42 -3.35 -11.61
CA LEU A 272 -24.61 -4.47 -12.54
C LEU A 272 -25.42 -5.62 -11.90
N GLU A 273 -25.12 -5.98 -10.65
CA GLU A 273 -25.87 -7.01 -9.93
C GLU A 273 -27.33 -6.60 -9.68
N GLU A 274 -27.60 -5.32 -9.41
CA GLU A 274 -28.97 -4.80 -9.31
C GLU A 274 -29.75 -4.91 -10.64
N GLN A 275 -29.11 -4.62 -11.78
CA GLN A 275 -29.79 -4.78 -13.08
C GLN A 275 -30.22 -6.23 -13.32
N LYS A 276 -29.39 -7.22 -12.94
CA LYS A 276 -29.71 -8.66 -13.09
C LYS A 276 -30.92 -9.07 -12.25
N LEU A 277 -31.05 -8.53 -11.04
CA LEU A 277 -32.19 -8.79 -10.15
C LEU A 277 -33.50 -8.26 -10.72
N VAL A 278 -33.48 -7.09 -11.36
CA VAL A 278 -34.67 -6.49 -11.97
C VAL A 278 -35.07 -7.21 -13.26
N GLY A 279 -34.10 -7.61 -14.10
CA GLY A 279 -34.32 -8.31 -15.37
C GLY A 279 -34.86 -9.74 -15.25
N SER A 280 -34.60 -10.42 -14.12
CA SER A 280 -35.06 -11.80 -13.86
C SER A 280 -36.59 -11.92 -13.61
N SER A 281 -37.34 -10.80 -13.67
CA SER A 281 -38.78 -10.75 -13.37
C SER A 281 -39.72 -11.01 -14.57
N GLY A 282 -39.20 -11.49 -15.72
CA GLY A 282 -40.01 -12.12 -16.78
C GLY A 282 -40.10 -11.38 -18.12
N SER A 283 -39.15 -10.50 -18.47
CA SER A 283 -39.04 -9.94 -19.83
C SER A 283 -38.08 -10.75 -20.71
N VAL A 284 -38.27 -10.67 -22.03
CA VAL A 284 -37.25 -11.09 -23.00
C VAL A 284 -35.97 -10.32 -22.70
N GLU A 285 -34.87 -11.01 -22.39
CA GLU A 285 -33.55 -10.39 -22.17
C GLU A 285 -33.24 -9.50 -23.37
N SER A 286 -33.05 -8.21 -23.12
CA SER A 286 -32.64 -7.30 -24.17
C SER A 286 -31.20 -7.64 -24.57
N ARG A 287 -30.84 -7.48 -25.86
CA ARG A 287 -29.47 -7.67 -26.35
C ARG A 287 -28.41 -6.92 -25.53
N MET A 288 -28.78 -5.79 -24.93
CA MET A 288 -27.92 -5.03 -24.03
C MET A 288 -27.69 -5.70 -22.67
N GLU A 289 -28.66 -6.45 -22.14
CA GLU A 289 -28.53 -7.18 -20.88
C GLU A 289 -27.61 -8.40 -21.03
N GLU A 290 -27.71 -9.13 -22.15
CA GLU A 290 -26.79 -10.24 -22.47
C GLU A 290 -25.33 -9.75 -22.59
N GLN A 291 -25.12 -8.56 -23.15
CA GLN A 291 -23.81 -7.97 -23.40
C GLN A 291 -23.26 -7.12 -22.24
N ALA A 292 -24.08 -6.87 -21.20
CA ALA A 292 -23.72 -6.00 -20.08
C ALA A 292 -22.40 -6.38 -19.37
N PRO A 293 -22.06 -7.68 -19.16
CA PRO A 293 -20.79 -8.05 -18.54
C PRO A 293 -19.56 -7.64 -19.38
N LEU A 294 -19.63 -7.73 -20.71
CA LEU A 294 -18.55 -7.32 -21.60
C LEU A 294 -18.41 -5.78 -21.62
N PHE A 295 -19.53 -5.04 -21.66
CA PHE A 295 -19.47 -3.58 -21.50
C PHE A 295 -18.91 -3.15 -20.14
N ALA A 296 -19.26 -3.85 -19.06
CA ALA A 296 -18.69 -3.62 -17.74
C ALA A 296 -17.17 -3.89 -17.74
N LEU A 297 -16.72 -4.98 -18.36
CA LEU A 297 -15.29 -5.30 -18.51
C LEU A 297 -14.54 -4.16 -19.20
N LEU A 298 -15.06 -3.64 -20.33
CA LEU A 298 -14.46 -2.48 -21.00
C LEU A 298 -14.49 -1.23 -20.14
N LEU A 299 -15.55 -1.02 -19.36
CA LEU A 299 -15.68 0.14 -18.49
C LEU A 299 -14.69 0.07 -17.31
N HIS A 300 -14.41 -1.12 -16.76
CA HIS A 300 -13.32 -1.30 -15.80
C HIS A 300 -11.98 -0.86 -16.41
N VAL A 301 -11.68 -1.28 -17.64
CA VAL A 301 -10.46 -0.81 -18.36
C VAL A 301 -10.47 0.72 -18.54
N ALA A 302 -11.59 1.30 -18.96
CA ALA A 302 -11.69 2.74 -19.20
C ALA A 302 -11.53 3.57 -17.92
N ILE A 303 -12.06 3.11 -16.78
CA ILE A 303 -11.88 3.74 -15.47
C ILE A 303 -10.41 3.68 -15.05
N ARG A 304 -9.74 2.53 -15.23
CA ARG A 304 -8.31 2.38 -14.97
C ARG A 304 -7.49 3.37 -15.80
N LEU A 305 -7.73 3.46 -17.10
CA LEU A 305 -7.02 4.43 -17.96
C LEU A 305 -7.28 5.89 -17.58
N LEU A 306 -8.49 6.21 -17.08
CA LEU A 306 -8.80 7.55 -16.58
C LEU A 306 -8.02 7.88 -15.31
N SER A 307 -7.89 6.91 -14.39
CA SER A 307 -7.17 7.07 -13.12
C SER A 307 -5.66 7.33 -13.28
N ASP A 308 -5.08 6.97 -14.43
CA ASP A 308 -3.69 7.29 -14.75
C ASP A 308 -3.52 8.77 -15.14
N LYS A 309 -4.60 9.40 -15.60
CA LYS A 309 -4.64 10.81 -16.02
C LYS A 309 -5.16 11.72 -14.91
N ASP A 310 -6.06 11.23 -14.06
CA ASP A 310 -6.66 11.99 -12.95
C ASP A 310 -6.24 11.44 -11.58
N PRO A 311 -5.40 12.18 -10.82
CA PRO A 311 -4.93 11.74 -9.52
C PRO A 311 -6.04 11.62 -8.46
N THR A 312 -7.23 12.18 -8.70
CA THR A 312 -8.37 12.08 -7.77
C THR A 312 -8.82 10.64 -7.58
N LEU A 313 -8.89 9.86 -8.66
CA LEU A 313 -9.23 8.43 -8.62
C LEU A 313 -8.20 7.60 -7.85
N ARG A 314 -6.93 8.03 -7.86
CA ARG A 314 -5.86 7.39 -7.09
C ARG A 314 -5.90 7.75 -5.61
N LYS A 315 -6.59 8.81 -5.18
CA LYS A 315 -6.64 9.16 -3.75
C LYS A 315 -7.32 8.05 -2.95
N THR A 316 -6.88 7.90 -1.70
CA THR A 316 -7.47 6.97 -0.75
C THR A 316 -8.96 7.25 -0.54
N CYS A 317 -9.77 6.21 -0.64
CA CYS A 317 -11.19 6.27 -0.32
C CYS A 317 -11.38 6.09 1.19
N MET A 318 -11.77 7.16 1.87
CA MET A 318 -11.90 7.19 3.34
C MET A 318 -13.33 6.91 3.84
N VAL A 319 -14.18 6.28 3.03
CA VAL A 319 -15.59 6.02 3.37
C VAL A 319 -15.76 5.19 4.65
N ALA A 320 -14.83 4.27 4.92
CA ALA A 320 -14.80 3.43 6.12
C ALA A 320 -13.93 4.00 7.27
N ALA A 321 -13.42 5.23 7.16
CA ALA A 321 -12.55 5.83 8.17
C ALA A 321 -13.31 6.17 9.46
N LYS A 322 -12.70 5.87 10.62
CA LYS A 322 -13.28 6.12 11.96
C LYS A 322 -12.77 7.44 12.54
N LEU A 323 -13.06 8.56 11.89
CA LEU A 323 -12.59 9.89 12.32
C LEU A 323 -13.43 10.46 13.48
N PRO A 324 -12.81 11.04 14.54
CA PRO A 324 -13.54 11.68 15.62
C PRO A 324 -14.25 12.98 15.18
N SER A 325 -15.59 12.97 15.28
CA SER A 325 -16.53 14.11 15.24
C SER A 325 -16.43 15.13 14.07
N SER A 326 -16.96 14.77 12.90
CA SER A 326 -17.85 15.61 12.07
C SER A 326 -18.57 14.77 11.00
N SER A 327 -19.06 13.58 11.41
CA SER A 327 -19.45 12.48 10.50
C SER A 327 -20.43 12.85 9.39
N LYS A 328 -21.32 13.83 9.59
CA LYS A 328 -22.23 14.31 8.54
C LYS A 328 -21.51 15.11 7.44
N SER A 329 -20.60 16.01 7.80
CA SER A 329 -19.87 16.85 6.83
C SER A 329 -18.89 16.02 6.00
N VAL A 330 -18.27 15.02 6.61
CA VAL A 330 -17.34 14.12 5.92
C VAL A 330 -18.09 13.19 4.97
N ARG A 331 -19.22 12.61 5.40
CA ARG A 331 -20.07 11.77 4.52
C ARG A 331 -20.65 12.54 3.34
N SER A 332 -21.13 13.77 3.56
CA SER A 332 -21.57 14.61 2.44
C SER A 332 -20.42 14.93 1.48
N SER A 333 -19.21 15.16 2.01
CA SER A 333 -18.02 15.37 1.17
C SER A 333 -17.67 14.13 0.34
N HIS A 334 -17.73 12.92 0.91
CA HIS A 334 -17.46 11.69 0.17
C HIS A 334 -18.49 11.44 -0.94
N ARG A 335 -19.78 11.71 -0.68
CA ARG A 335 -20.81 11.62 -1.72
C ARG A 335 -20.55 12.61 -2.85
N SER A 336 -20.24 13.86 -2.54
CA SER A 336 -19.91 14.86 -3.56
C SER A 336 -18.67 14.47 -4.38
N ILE A 337 -17.62 13.91 -3.75
CA ILE A 337 -16.45 13.40 -4.47
C ILE A 337 -16.85 12.25 -5.41
N PHE A 338 -17.70 11.33 -4.95
CA PHE A 338 -18.19 10.24 -5.78
C PHE A 338 -19.01 10.75 -6.97
N ASP A 339 -19.92 11.71 -6.76
CA ASP A 339 -20.72 12.32 -7.82
C ASP A 339 -19.80 13.02 -8.86
N GLU A 340 -18.77 13.76 -8.40
CA GLU A 340 -17.78 14.38 -9.28
C GLU A 340 -16.97 13.36 -10.09
N ILE A 341 -16.65 12.20 -9.48
CA ILE A 341 -15.96 11.09 -10.16
C ILE A 341 -16.87 10.47 -11.23
N LEU A 342 -18.15 10.23 -10.93
CA LEU A 342 -19.10 9.69 -11.91
C LEU A 342 -19.28 10.66 -13.09
N ASP A 343 -19.41 11.96 -12.82
CA ASP A 343 -19.46 12.99 -13.87
C ASP A 343 -18.17 13.02 -14.71
N ASN A 344 -17.01 12.79 -14.09
CA ASN A 344 -15.73 12.70 -14.78
C ASN A 344 -15.66 11.46 -15.68
N ILE A 345 -16.07 10.30 -15.19
CA ILE A 345 -16.14 9.05 -15.95
C ILE A 345 -17.08 9.21 -17.15
N ASP A 346 -18.26 9.77 -16.94
CA ASP A 346 -19.25 9.96 -18.01
C ASP A 346 -18.69 10.83 -19.14
N ARG A 347 -17.94 11.87 -18.79
CA ARG A 347 -17.32 12.78 -19.77
C ARG A 347 -16.06 12.23 -20.42
N ASN A 348 -15.20 11.55 -19.66
CA ASN A 348 -13.80 11.35 -20.06
C ASN A 348 -13.38 9.88 -20.25
N CYS A 349 -14.15 8.88 -19.78
CA CYS A 349 -13.88 7.48 -20.14
C CYS A 349 -14.27 7.24 -21.60
N GLY A 350 -13.27 7.06 -22.46
CA GLY A 350 -13.44 6.86 -23.90
C GLY A 350 -13.43 5.39 -24.31
N PHE A 351 -14.33 5.03 -25.22
CA PHE A 351 -14.41 3.69 -25.83
C PHE A 351 -13.11 3.31 -26.56
N GLU A 352 -12.59 4.21 -27.39
CA GLU A 352 -11.46 3.94 -28.29
C GLU A 352 -10.14 3.66 -27.57
N ASP A 353 -9.84 4.40 -26.50
CA ASP A 353 -8.62 4.20 -25.71
C ASP A 353 -8.66 2.85 -24.97
N ALA A 354 -9.82 2.53 -24.37
CA ALA A 354 -10.04 1.26 -23.68
C ALA A 354 -9.97 0.09 -24.66
N LEU A 355 -10.64 0.19 -25.80
CA LEU A 355 -10.64 -0.85 -26.82
C LEU A 355 -9.24 -1.10 -27.37
N ARG A 356 -8.46 -0.05 -27.64
CA ARG A 356 -7.05 -0.18 -28.09
C ARG A 356 -6.19 -0.90 -27.06
N SER A 357 -6.39 -0.63 -25.77
CA SER A 357 -5.68 -1.34 -24.70
C SER A 357 -6.00 -2.84 -24.72
N VAL A 358 -7.26 -3.20 -24.95
CA VAL A 358 -7.71 -4.59 -25.08
C VAL A 358 -7.16 -5.25 -26.35
N GLU A 359 -7.26 -4.58 -27.50
CA GLU A 359 -6.73 -5.05 -28.79
C GLU A 359 -5.24 -5.40 -28.69
N LEU A 360 -4.45 -4.58 -27.96
CA LEU A 360 -3.02 -4.81 -27.77
C LEU A 360 -2.75 -6.09 -26.96
N ALA A 361 -3.40 -6.23 -25.81
CA ALA A 361 -3.23 -7.38 -24.93
C ALA A 361 -3.64 -8.71 -25.58
N VAL A 362 -4.79 -8.72 -26.28
CA VAL A 362 -5.27 -9.90 -27.00
C VAL A 362 -4.31 -10.27 -28.14
N LYS A 363 -3.85 -9.28 -28.91
CA LYS A 363 -2.88 -9.50 -30.00
C LYS A 363 -1.56 -10.09 -29.48
N GLU A 364 -1.09 -9.63 -28.33
CA GLU A 364 0.15 -10.10 -27.70
C GLU A 364 -0.05 -11.39 -26.88
N ARG A 365 -1.29 -11.83 -26.67
CA ARG A 365 -1.67 -12.91 -25.74
C ARG A 365 -1.06 -12.70 -24.35
N ASN A 366 -1.16 -11.45 -23.87
CA ASN A 366 -0.56 -11.01 -22.64
C ASN A 366 -1.60 -10.24 -21.79
N ASP A 367 -2.04 -10.85 -20.70
CA ASP A 367 -3.03 -10.28 -19.78
C ASP A 367 -2.39 -9.62 -18.54
N GLU A 368 -1.05 -9.59 -18.42
CA GLU A 368 -0.32 -8.89 -17.36
C GLU A 368 -0.83 -7.45 -17.12
N PRO A 369 -1.12 -6.62 -18.15
CA PRO A 369 -1.66 -5.27 -17.95
C PRO A 369 -3.03 -5.22 -17.27
N PHE A 370 -3.74 -6.35 -17.16
CA PHE A 370 -5.06 -6.48 -16.56
C PHE A 370 -5.07 -7.27 -15.24
N GLN A 371 -3.93 -7.78 -14.78
CA GLN A 371 -3.83 -8.52 -13.51
C GLN A 371 -4.24 -7.69 -12.28
N TRP A 372 -4.26 -6.35 -12.40
CA TRP A 372 -4.86 -5.48 -11.38
C TRP A 372 -6.35 -5.76 -11.13
N MET A 373 -7.07 -6.37 -12.08
CA MET A 373 -8.48 -6.71 -11.93
C MET A 373 -8.72 -7.89 -10.99
N CYS A 374 -7.69 -8.70 -10.70
CA CYS A 374 -7.80 -9.93 -9.91
C CYS A 374 -8.57 -9.78 -8.61
N TRP A 375 -8.42 -8.65 -7.90
CA TRP A 375 -9.14 -8.42 -6.64
C TRP A 375 -10.67 -8.36 -6.80
N LEU A 376 -11.19 -8.06 -8.00
CA LEU A 376 -12.63 -8.03 -8.29
C LEU A 376 -13.29 -9.40 -8.10
N ARG A 377 -12.51 -10.51 -8.14
CA ARG A 377 -13.01 -11.87 -7.85
C ARG A 377 -13.59 -12.02 -6.44
N HIS A 378 -13.21 -11.13 -5.52
CA HIS A 378 -13.67 -11.14 -4.13
C HIS A 378 -15.02 -10.47 -3.94
N LEU A 379 -15.53 -9.77 -4.97
CA LEU A 379 -16.88 -9.21 -4.95
C LEU A 379 -17.93 -10.32 -5.12
N PRO A 380 -19.07 -10.27 -4.40
CA PRO A 380 -20.11 -11.29 -4.48
C PRO A 380 -20.68 -11.42 -5.89
N GLN A 381 -20.62 -12.61 -6.46
CA GLN A 381 -21.24 -12.88 -7.76
C GLN A 381 -22.41 -13.85 -7.53
N GLN A 382 -23.63 -13.45 -7.89
CA GLN A 382 -24.78 -14.34 -7.73
C GLN A 382 -24.64 -15.60 -8.59
N GLN A 383 -24.92 -16.77 -8.02
CA GLN A 383 -25.05 -18.01 -8.77
C GLN A 383 -26.34 -17.96 -9.60
N GLN A 384 -26.23 -17.85 -10.93
CA GLN A 384 -27.39 -18.03 -11.79
C GLN A 384 -27.82 -19.49 -11.78
N GLN A 385 -29.10 -19.75 -11.46
CA GLN A 385 -29.66 -21.10 -11.41
C GLN A 385 -29.88 -21.74 -12.79
N HIS A 386 -29.84 -20.98 -13.89
CA HIS A 386 -30.08 -21.52 -15.23
C HIS A 386 -29.16 -20.83 -16.22
N GLY A 387 -28.22 -21.58 -16.80
CA GLY A 387 -27.05 -21.05 -17.47
C GLY A 387 -27.31 -20.24 -18.74
N ARG A 388 -26.52 -19.17 -18.93
CA ARG A 388 -25.75 -18.91 -20.16
C ARG A 388 -24.79 -17.72 -20.13
N SER A 389 -24.72 -16.92 -19.06
CA SER A 389 -23.62 -15.96 -18.90
C SER A 389 -22.51 -16.59 -18.05
N SER A 390 -21.38 -16.93 -18.67
CA SER A 390 -20.20 -17.40 -17.94
C SER A 390 -19.68 -16.29 -17.04
N ARG A 391 -19.62 -16.57 -15.74
CA ARG A 391 -18.93 -15.77 -14.73
C ARG A 391 -17.56 -15.35 -15.28
N ILE A 392 -17.27 -14.05 -15.36
CA ILE A 392 -15.93 -13.56 -15.71
C ILE A 392 -14.99 -13.95 -14.56
N ASP A 393 -13.97 -14.73 -14.90
CA ASP A 393 -12.84 -14.96 -14.00
C ASP A 393 -11.90 -13.76 -14.14
N PHE A 394 -11.85 -12.91 -13.11
CA PHE A 394 -10.98 -11.73 -13.13
C PHE A 394 -9.49 -12.07 -12.99
N CYS A 395 -9.14 -13.34 -12.75
CA CYS A 395 -7.76 -13.84 -12.80
C CYS A 395 -7.34 -14.31 -14.20
N ASP A 396 -8.29 -14.57 -15.10
CA ASP A 396 -8.06 -15.01 -16.47
C ASP A 396 -9.06 -14.31 -17.39
N VAL A 397 -8.70 -13.08 -17.76
CA VAL A 397 -9.58 -12.20 -18.53
C VAL A 397 -9.35 -12.29 -20.04
N LEU A 398 -8.35 -13.04 -20.51
CA LEU A 398 -7.99 -13.05 -21.93
C LEU A 398 -9.15 -13.56 -22.83
N GLY A 399 -9.81 -14.64 -22.42
CA GLY A 399 -10.99 -15.18 -23.13
C GLY A 399 -12.16 -14.17 -23.20
N PRO A 400 -12.62 -13.60 -22.06
CA PRO A 400 -13.61 -12.53 -22.06
C PRO A 400 -13.23 -11.30 -22.90
N LEU A 401 -11.94 -10.95 -22.95
CA LEU A 401 -11.44 -9.85 -23.78
C LEU A 401 -11.48 -10.19 -25.28
N GLU A 402 -11.19 -11.43 -25.68
CA GLU A 402 -11.37 -11.91 -27.05
C GLU A 402 -12.85 -11.85 -27.48
N GLU A 403 -13.76 -12.32 -26.63
CA GLU A 403 -15.21 -12.25 -26.87
C GLU A 403 -15.70 -10.80 -27.04
N LEU A 404 -15.16 -9.89 -26.24
CA LEU A 404 -15.44 -8.47 -26.33
C LEU A 404 -15.00 -7.87 -27.67
N LEU A 405 -13.81 -8.23 -28.18
CA LEU A 405 -13.33 -7.78 -29.48
C LEU A 405 -14.18 -8.35 -30.62
N ASP A 406 -14.54 -9.63 -30.55
CA ASP A 406 -15.40 -10.29 -31.53
C ASP A 406 -16.77 -9.61 -31.60
N MET A 407 -17.36 -9.28 -30.44
CA MET A 407 -18.62 -8.54 -30.35
C MET A 407 -18.53 -7.16 -31.04
N PHE A 408 -17.43 -6.43 -30.89
CA PHE A 408 -17.28 -5.08 -31.45
C PHE A 408 -16.74 -5.05 -32.89
N SER A 409 -16.21 -6.17 -33.39
CA SER A 409 -15.67 -6.29 -34.75
C SER A 409 -16.72 -6.10 -35.86
N SER A 410 -17.99 -6.38 -35.56
CA SER A 410 -19.07 -6.39 -36.55
C SER A 410 -19.60 -4.99 -36.90
N ASP A 411 -19.63 -4.07 -35.92
CA ASP A 411 -20.14 -2.69 -36.07
C ASP A 411 -19.57 -1.80 -34.94
N ARG A 412 -18.40 -1.21 -35.21
CA ARG A 412 -17.65 -0.41 -34.21
C ARG A 412 -18.36 0.88 -33.82
N GLU A 413 -19.07 1.53 -34.76
CA GLU A 413 -19.80 2.76 -34.48
C GLU A 413 -20.97 2.49 -33.53
N ARG A 414 -21.75 1.44 -33.82
CA ARG A 414 -22.84 1.03 -32.93
C ARG A 414 -22.32 0.57 -31.57
N ALA A 415 -21.25 -0.23 -31.53
CA ALA A 415 -20.63 -0.66 -30.29
C ALA A 415 -20.20 0.52 -29.40
N SER A 416 -19.60 1.55 -30.00
CA SER A 416 -19.20 2.78 -29.31
C SER A 416 -20.41 3.53 -28.74
N ALA A 417 -21.50 3.63 -29.51
CA ALA A 417 -22.74 4.25 -29.04
C ALA A 417 -23.40 3.46 -27.91
N ASP A 418 -23.47 2.13 -28.03
CA ASP A 418 -24.03 1.24 -27.01
C ASP A 418 -23.21 1.27 -25.72
N PHE A 419 -21.87 1.31 -25.82
CA PHE A 419 -20.97 1.50 -24.67
C PHE A 419 -21.19 2.88 -24.00
N ALA A 420 -21.36 3.94 -24.79
CA ALA A 420 -21.61 5.28 -24.27
C ALA A 420 -22.93 5.34 -23.50
N ASP A 421 -24.00 4.70 -24.00
CA ASP A 421 -25.27 4.59 -23.28
C ASP A 421 -25.12 3.78 -21.98
N PHE A 422 -24.45 2.62 -22.04
CA PHE A 422 -24.19 1.78 -20.87
C PHE A 422 -23.44 2.55 -19.77
N LYS A 423 -22.34 3.21 -20.14
CA LYS A 423 -21.56 4.06 -19.24
C LYS A 423 -22.40 5.18 -18.64
N SER A 424 -23.20 5.86 -19.47
CA SER A 424 -24.06 6.97 -19.01
C SER A 424 -25.13 6.49 -18.03
N ARG A 425 -25.68 5.29 -18.24
CA ARG A 425 -26.66 4.67 -17.33
C ARG A 425 -26.01 4.32 -16.00
N PHE A 426 -24.81 3.76 -16.01
CA PHE A 426 -24.03 3.53 -14.80
C PHE A 426 -23.81 4.84 -14.04
N CYS A 427 -23.24 5.87 -14.68
CA CYS A 427 -22.91 7.12 -14.00
C CYS A 427 -24.14 7.85 -13.43
N ARG A 428 -25.32 7.68 -14.04
CA ARG A 428 -26.58 8.29 -13.56
C ARG A 428 -27.31 7.49 -12.48
N ARG A 429 -27.04 6.19 -12.35
CA ARG A 429 -27.84 5.27 -11.51
C ARG A 429 -27.02 4.53 -10.46
N ALA A 430 -25.69 4.60 -10.50
CA ALA A 430 -24.84 4.03 -9.47
C ALA A 430 -25.12 4.69 -8.11
N MET A 431 -25.35 3.86 -7.11
CA MET A 431 -25.74 4.31 -5.78
C MET A 431 -24.54 4.27 -4.82
N TYR A 432 -24.22 5.41 -4.24
CA TYR A 432 -23.12 5.55 -3.28
C TYR A 432 -23.25 4.62 -2.06
N ASP A 433 -24.46 4.44 -1.53
CA ASP A 433 -24.69 3.67 -0.30
C ASP A 433 -24.54 2.16 -0.51
N ASP A 434 -24.88 1.65 -1.70
CA ASP A 434 -24.69 0.25 -2.08
C ASP A 434 -23.19 -0.05 -2.23
N ALA A 435 -22.46 0.84 -2.91
CA ALA A 435 -21.00 0.76 -3.01
C ALA A 435 -20.30 0.83 -1.64
N CYS A 436 -20.79 1.66 -0.71
CA CYS A 436 -20.26 1.71 0.66
C CYS A 436 -20.43 0.38 1.40
N SER A 437 -21.61 -0.24 1.28
CA SER A 437 -21.91 -1.51 1.95
C SER A 437 -20.98 -2.62 1.48
N GLU A 438 -20.74 -2.69 0.17
CA GLU A 438 -19.85 -3.68 -0.44
C GLU A 438 -18.37 -3.37 -0.15
N PHE A 439 -17.96 -2.10 -0.18
CA PHE A 439 -16.63 -1.66 0.24
C PHE A 439 -16.30 -2.07 1.68
N GLU A 440 -17.24 -1.86 2.61
CA GLU A 440 -17.08 -2.26 4.01
C GLU A 440 -17.06 -3.79 4.19
N ALA A 441 -17.76 -4.54 3.34
CA ALA A 441 -17.69 -6.00 3.32
C ALA A 441 -16.32 -6.48 2.85
N LEU A 442 -15.82 -5.94 1.73
CA LEU A 442 -14.49 -6.27 1.20
C LEU A 442 -13.38 -5.91 2.19
N LEU A 443 -13.45 -4.72 2.81
CA LEU A 443 -12.49 -4.30 3.83
C LEU A 443 -12.43 -5.28 5.01
N ARG A 444 -13.57 -5.83 5.44
CA ARG A 444 -13.61 -6.85 6.50
C ARG A 444 -12.90 -8.15 6.08
N LEU A 445 -13.01 -8.55 4.82
CA LEU A 445 -12.30 -9.73 4.29
C LEU A 445 -10.79 -9.52 4.29
N TYR A 446 -10.32 -8.38 3.76
CA TYR A 446 -8.90 -8.00 3.80
C TYR A 446 -8.36 -7.99 5.24
N ARG A 447 -9.04 -7.30 6.16
CA ARG A 447 -8.64 -7.24 7.57
C ARG A 447 -8.60 -8.60 8.23
N ALA A 448 -9.55 -9.50 7.92
CA ALA A 448 -9.55 -10.84 8.47
C ALA A 448 -8.30 -11.63 8.04
N GLY A 449 -7.93 -11.57 6.76
CA GLY A 449 -6.71 -12.18 6.24
C GLY A 449 -5.45 -11.62 6.90
N ARG A 450 -5.27 -10.30 6.86
CA ARG A 450 -4.10 -9.61 7.45
C ARG A 450 -3.98 -9.83 8.95
N THR A 451 -5.10 -9.84 9.68
CA THR A 451 -5.11 -10.11 11.13
C THR A 451 -4.69 -11.54 11.45
N ARG A 452 -5.14 -12.53 10.68
CA ARG A 452 -4.74 -13.92 10.87
C ARG A 452 -3.24 -14.11 10.62
N TYR A 453 -2.73 -13.53 9.54
CA TYR A 453 -1.29 -13.53 9.24
C TYR A 453 -0.49 -12.89 10.39
N THR A 454 -0.86 -11.68 10.82
CA THR A 454 -0.19 -10.95 11.90
C THR A 454 -0.16 -11.76 13.20
N LYS A 455 -1.29 -12.33 13.62
CA LYS A 455 -1.37 -13.17 14.82
C LYS A 455 -0.50 -14.43 14.70
N GLY A 456 -0.47 -15.05 13.53
CA GLY A 456 0.39 -16.19 13.25
C GLY A 456 1.87 -15.83 13.41
N MET A 457 2.30 -14.72 12.82
CA MET A 457 3.69 -14.26 12.91
C MET A 457 4.10 -13.84 14.33
N LEU A 458 3.22 -13.17 15.06
CA LEU A 458 3.45 -12.84 16.47
C LEU A 458 3.60 -14.10 17.33
N ALA A 459 2.78 -15.13 17.08
CA ALA A 459 2.89 -16.41 17.78
C ALA A 459 4.21 -17.16 17.46
N LEU A 460 4.73 -17.03 16.24
CA LEU A 460 6.03 -17.59 15.86
C LEU A 460 7.19 -16.88 16.59
N HIS A 461 7.13 -15.55 16.73
CA HIS A 461 8.14 -14.79 17.47
C HIS A 461 8.03 -14.97 19.00
N GLY A 462 6.81 -15.00 19.54
CA GLY A 462 6.57 -15.16 20.97
C GLY A 462 6.98 -16.53 21.55
N LYS A 463 7.03 -17.59 20.72
CA LYS A 463 7.44 -18.94 21.16
C LYS A 463 8.94 -19.13 21.36
N ARG A 464 9.80 -18.21 20.89
CA ARG A 464 11.26 -18.30 21.04
C ARG A 464 11.82 -17.45 22.20
N GLY A 465 11.01 -16.58 22.80
CA GLY A 465 11.41 -15.69 23.91
C GLY A 465 11.03 -16.19 25.31
N GLY A 466 10.90 -17.51 25.51
CA GLY A 466 10.51 -18.13 26.79
C GLY A 466 11.58 -19.02 27.37
#